data_AF-A0A8H6MI99-F1
#
_entry.id   AF-A0A8H6MI99-F1
#
_cell.length_a   1.000
_cell.length_b   1.000
_cell.length_c   1.000
_cell.angle_alpha   90.00
_cell.angle_beta   90.00
_cell.angle_gamma   90.00
#
_symmetry.space_group_name_H-M   'P 1'
#
loop_
_entity.id
_entity.type
_entity.pdbx_description
1 polymer ?
#
loop_
_entity_poly.entity_id
_entity_poly.type
_entity_poly.pdbx_seq_one_letter_code
_entity_poly.pdbx_strand_id
1 'polypeptide(L)'
;MVITTGRHFTRMPLGYGPSPGPRQDAAGQALTGWDDVQVKTCTVTFRAPVDQLVALLPRPCFSIDAARVEAGLAEASVSFTSLGNLPWLAGRGYNHAGLYVHDVVCDGKTEIARGKYLSVLFENMPDPIISGREELGYPKLFATLDQEEDDVERMGRWRLAMGWGGNKFGEIVVEGLKLEVAPPEPAQPGKDVLCYKYIPRTGRPGVADVEYATVSPAPAPELFRPERTFRAADARIHFEALGFEQLPTLHHVAARLAELDIAEIVDVKMVEGKGAPDYQAQRAVATWGYGGSN
;
A
#
# COMPACT_ATOMS: atom_id res chain seq x y z
N MET A 1 15.83 20.59 -25.91
CA MET A 1 15.54 21.01 -24.53
C MET A 1 14.07 20.72 -24.30
N VAL A 2 13.74 19.61 -23.63
CA VAL A 2 12.33 19.30 -23.30
C VAL A 2 11.97 20.21 -22.14
N ILE A 3 11.46 21.38 -22.46
CA ILE A 3 10.87 22.29 -21.49
C ILE A 3 9.51 21.68 -21.15
N THR A 4 9.42 20.97 -20.03
CA THR A 4 8.15 20.43 -19.50
C THR A 4 7.31 21.57 -18.93
N THR A 5 6.66 22.35 -19.80
CA THR A 5 5.70 23.41 -19.41
C THR A 5 4.25 22.91 -19.35
N GLY A 6 4.00 21.67 -18.92
CA GLY A 6 2.65 21.07 -18.94
C GLY A 6 2.31 20.25 -17.70
N ARG A 7 1.00 20.11 -17.43
CA ARG A 7 0.35 19.34 -16.34
C ARG A 7 0.58 17.81 -16.39
N HIS A 8 1.62 17.35 -17.08
CA HIS A 8 1.82 15.93 -17.37
C HIS A 8 2.70 15.28 -16.30
N PHE A 9 2.43 14.03 -15.96
CA PHE A 9 3.32 13.21 -15.17
C PHE A 9 4.55 12.83 -16.01
N THR A 10 5.74 13.06 -15.48
CA THR A 10 7.00 12.78 -16.19
C THR A 10 7.93 12.00 -15.28
N ARG A 11 8.44 10.88 -15.80
CA ARG A 11 9.38 9.99 -15.17
C ARG A 11 10.51 9.69 -16.16
N MET A 12 11.64 9.20 -15.68
CA MET A 12 12.69 8.74 -16.59
C MET A 12 12.15 7.59 -17.47
N PRO A 13 12.58 7.48 -18.75
CA PRO A 13 13.45 8.40 -19.49
C PRO A 13 12.69 9.59 -20.13
N LEU A 14 13.07 10.83 -19.77
CA LEU A 14 12.36 12.06 -20.16
C LEU A 14 12.35 12.38 -21.66
N GLY A 15 13.28 11.80 -22.43
CA GLY A 15 13.39 12.02 -23.88
C GLY A 15 12.26 11.41 -24.71
N TYR A 16 11.38 10.61 -24.09
CA TYR A 16 10.34 9.84 -24.76
C TYR A 16 8.92 10.37 -24.53
N GLY A 17 8.79 11.59 -23.99
CA GLY A 17 7.49 12.24 -23.77
C GLY A 17 6.89 11.97 -22.38
N PRO A 18 5.59 12.27 -22.19
CA PRO A 18 4.87 11.96 -20.94
C PRO A 18 4.95 10.47 -20.61
N SER A 19 5.02 10.13 -19.33
CA SER A 19 5.15 8.73 -18.90
C SER A 19 3.76 8.11 -18.71
N PRO A 20 3.33 7.16 -19.55
CA PRO A 20 2.03 6.49 -19.38
C PRO A 20 1.98 5.77 -18.03
N GLY A 21 0.81 5.70 -17.41
CA GLY A 21 0.65 5.04 -16.12
C GLY A 21 -0.76 5.21 -15.57
N PRO A 22 -1.00 4.91 -14.29
CA PRO A 22 -2.35 4.97 -13.73
C PRO A 22 -3.02 6.36 -13.81
N ARG A 23 -2.28 7.45 -14.04
CA ARG A 23 -2.82 8.83 -13.99
C ARG A 23 -2.95 9.46 -15.38
N GLN A 24 -2.32 8.89 -16.40
CA GLN A 24 -2.34 9.43 -17.75
C GLN A 24 -1.90 8.42 -18.82
N ASP A 25 -2.30 8.67 -20.06
CA ASP A 25 -1.79 8.01 -21.26
C ASP A 25 -0.49 8.65 -21.80
N ALA A 26 -0.04 8.22 -23.00
CA ALA A 26 1.15 8.75 -23.66
C ALA A 26 0.99 10.20 -24.18
N ALA A 27 -0.25 10.69 -24.29
CA ALA A 27 -0.56 12.08 -24.63
C ALA A 27 -0.70 12.96 -23.37
N GLY A 28 -0.57 12.40 -22.17
CA GLY A 28 -0.76 13.10 -20.90
C GLY A 28 -2.24 13.26 -20.49
N GLN A 29 -3.15 12.50 -21.10
CA GLN A 29 -4.58 12.57 -20.85
C GLN A 29 -5.02 11.55 -19.81
N ALA A 30 -6.00 11.89 -18.97
CA ALA A 30 -6.58 10.96 -18.01
C ALA A 30 -7.22 9.75 -18.70
N LEU A 31 -7.17 8.60 -18.04
CA LEU A 31 -7.69 7.34 -18.56
C LEU A 31 -9.13 7.11 -18.10
N THR A 32 -9.94 6.52 -18.97
CA THR A 32 -11.30 6.04 -18.66
C THR A 32 -11.29 4.54 -18.33
N GLY A 33 -12.35 4.02 -17.72
CA GLY A 33 -12.52 2.58 -17.46
C GLY A 33 -12.10 2.13 -16.05
N TRP A 34 -11.86 3.07 -15.14
CA TRP A 34 -11.59 2.79 -13.72
C TRP A 34 -12.72 2.03 -13.04
N ASP A 35 -13.97 2.29 -13.43
CA ASP A 35 -15.17 1.65 -12.88
C ASP A 35 -15.27 0.14 -13.19
N ASP A 36 -14.55 -0.33 -14.21
CA ASP A 36 -14.55 -1.73 -14.66
C ASP A 36 -13.32 -2.52 -14.20
N VAL A 37 -12.42 -1.87 -13.45
CA VAL A 37 -11.25 -2.53 -12.83
C VAL A 37 -11.76 -3.60 -11.87
N GLN A 38 -11.31 -4.83 -12.03
CA GLN A 38 -11.62 -5.93 -11.13
C GLN A 38 -10.71 -5.85 -9.91
N VAL A 39 -11.29 -5.92 -8.72
CA VAL A 39 -10.54 -5.82 -7.46
C VAL A 39 -10.93 -6.97 -6.55
N LYS A 40 -9.93 -7.69 -6.05
CA LYS A 40 -10.08 -8.65 -4.96
C LYS A 40 -9.10 -8.29 -3.86
N THR A 41 -9.59 -7.90 -2.69
CA THR A 41 -8.75 -7.51 -1.55
C THR A 41 -9.00 -8.42 -0.36
N CYS A 42 -7.96 -9.02 0.20
CA CYS A 42 -7.99 -9.70 1.49
C CYS A 42 -7.21 -8.87 2.52
N THR A 43 -7.88 -8.45 3.58
CA THR A 43 -7.27 -7.69 4.68
C THR A 43 -7.37 -8.49 5.98
N VAL A 44 -6.23 -8.65 6.63
CA VAL A 44 -6.12 -9.18 7.99
C VAL A 44 -5.70 -8.03 8.88
N THR A 45 -6.60 -7.62 9.77
CA THR A 45 -6.37 -6.60 10.79
C THR A 45 -5.99 -7.30 12.08
N PHE A 46 -4.95 -6.81 12.75
CA PHE A 46 -4.39 -7.41 13.96
C PHE A 46 -3.89 -6.34 14.92
N ARG A 47 -3.61 -6.72 16.15
CA ARG A 47 -2.94 -5.87 17.15
C ARG A 47 -1.53 -6.37 17.43
N ALA A 48 -0.63 -5.42 17.64
CA ALA A 48 0.78 -5.68 17.94
C ALA A 48 1.30 -4.67 18.98
N PRO A 49 2.42 -4.95 19.67
CA PRO A 49 3.06 -4.01 20.58
C PRO A 49 3.28 -2.65 19.93
N VAL A 50 2.79 -1.59 20.60
CA VAL A 50 2.79 -0.23 20.05
C VAL A 50 4.21 0.27 19.73
N ASP A 51 5.21 -0.14 20.49
CA ASP A 51 6.61 0.20 20.30
C ASP A 51 7.19 -0.40 19.02
N GLN A 52 6.81 -1.63 18.67
CA GLN A 52 7.18 -2.25 17.40
C GLN A 52 6.57 -1.50 16.21
N LEU A 53 5.29 -1.12 16.31
CA LEU A 53 4.60 -0.37 15.25
C LEU A 53 5.14 1.06 15.11
N VAL A 54 5.44 1.73 16.22
CA VAL A 54 6.11 3.07 16.21
C VAL A 54 7.48 2.98 15.56
N ALA A 55 8.23 1.90 15.77
CA ALA A 55 9.55 1.72 15.16
C ALA A 55 9.52 1.58 13.62
N LEU A 56 8.34 1.40 13.01
CA LEU A 56 8.14 1.42 11.56
C LEU A 56 7.88 2.84 11.01
N LEU A 57 7.60 3.82 11.88
CA LEU A 57 7.31 5.19 11.46
C LEU A 57 8.59 5.91 11.02
N PRO A 58 8.56 6.68 9.92
CA PRO A 58 9.79 7.07 9.21
C PRO A 58 10.46 8.31 9.79
N ARG A 59 9.72 9.13 10.54
CA ARG A 59 10.16 10.41 11.10
C ARG A 59 9.39 10.77 12.36
N PRO A 60 9.93 11.65 13.23
CA PRO A 60 9.27 12.09 14.46
C PRO A 60 7.94 12.83 14.26
N CYS A 61 7.65 13.35 13.07
CA CYS A 61 6.35 13.97 12.79
C CYS A 61 5.21 12.94 12.70
N PHE A 62 5.53 11.64 12.62
CA PHE A 62 4.56 10.56 12.65
C PHE A 62 4.46 10.00 14.06
N SER A 63 3.23 9.79 14.53
CA SER A 63 2.94 9.10 15.80
C SER A 63 1.66 8.29 15.67
N ILE A 64 1.48 7.29 16.54
CA ILE A 64 0.19 6.61 16.70
C ILE A 64 -0.65 7.42 17.68
N ASP A 65 -1.93 7.65 17.37
CA ASP A 65 -2.84 8.36 18.27
C ASP A 65 -2.94 7.62 19.61
N ALA A 66 -2.44 8.24 20.67
CA ALA A 66 -2.39 7.61 22.00
C ALA A 66 -3.76 7.20 22.54
N ALA A 67 -4.85 7.84 22.09
CA ALA A 67 -6.21 7.47 22.48
C ALA A 67 -6.68 6.13 21.85
N ARG A 68 -5.94 5.62 20.87
CA ARG A 68 -6.22 4.34 20.17
C ARG A 68 -5.35 3.19 20.66
N VAL A 69 -4.37 3.49 21.51
CA VAL A 69 -3.51 2.48 22.12
C VAL A 69 -4.22 1.93 23.36
N GLU A 70 -4.41 0.62 23.40
CA GLU A 70 -5.03 -0.07 24.53
C GLU A 70 -4.15 -1.24 24.96
N ALA A 71 -3.90 -1.36 26.28
CA ALA A 71 -3.05 -2.40 26.86
C ALA A 71 -1.64 -2.51 26.25
N GLY A 72 -1.08 -1.40 25.76
CA GLY A 72 0.24 -1.37 25.10
C GLY A 72 0.22 -1.91 23.66
N LEU A 73 -0.95 -2.17 23.09
CA LEU A 73 -1.13 -2.66 21.72
C LEU A 73 -1.79 -1.58 20.86
N ALA A 74 -1.43 -1.56 19.57
CA ALA A 74 -2.08 -0.75 18.54
C ALA A 74 -2.43 -1.61 17.32
N GLU A 75 -3.35 -1.10 16.49
CA GLU A 75 -3.85 -1.83 15.32
C GLU A 75 -2.95 -1.66 14.10
N ALA A 76 -2.79 -2.75 13.36
CA ALA A 76 -2.14 -2.80 12.07
C ALA A 76 -2.92 -3.75 11.14
N SER A 77 -2.62 -3.71 9.85
CA SER A 77 -3.18 -4.70 8.92
C SER A 77 -2.20 -5.07 7.82
N VAL A 78 -2.19 -6.35 7.44
CA VAL A 78 -1.66 -6.76 6.15
C VAL A 78 -2.81 -6.87 5.16
N SER A 79 -2.69 -6.20 4.02
CA SER A 79 -3.71 -6.20 2.97
C SER A 79 -3.10 -6.64 1.66
N PHE A 80 -3.67 -7.67 1.05
CA PHE A 80 -3.37 -8.11 -0.31
C PHE A 80 -4.49 -7.68 -1.24
N THR A 81 -4.13 -7.19 -2.41
CA THR A 81 -5.07 -6.86 -3.48
C THR A 81 -4.59 -7.44 -4.81
N SER A 82 -5.48 -8.14 -5.49
CA SER A 82 -5.35 -8.49 -6.90
C SER A 82 -6.19 -7.51 -7.72
N LEU A 83 -5.56 -6.92 -8.74
CA LEU A 83 -6.19 -6.02 -9.69
C LEU A 83 -6.23 -6.69 -11.06
N GLY A 84 -7.36 -6.57 -11.76
CA GLY A 84 -7.54 -7.02 -13.14
C GLY A 84 -8.20 -5.94 -13.98
N ASN A 85 -8.12 -6.05 -15.31
CA ASN A 85 -8.76 -5.13 -16.24
C ASN A 85 -8.33 -3.65 -16.06
N LEU A 86 -7.05 -3.39 -15.80
CA LEU A 86 -6.57 -2.03 -15.60
C LEU A 86 -6.46 -1.27 -16.93
N PRO A 87 -7.05 -0.06 -17.06
CA PRO A 87 -7.06 0.68 -18.33
C PRO A 87 -5.66 1.08 -18.77
N TRP A 88 -4.80 1.45 -17.82
CA TRP A 88 -3.42 1.86 -18.08
C TRP A 88 -2.47 0.69 -18.43
N LEU A 89 -2.92 -0.56 -18.24
CA LEU A 89 -2.17 -1.77 -18.59
C LEU A 89 -2.85 -2.58 -19.70
N ALA A 90 -3.70 -1.94 -20.52
CA ALA A 90 -4.42 -2.58 -21.61
C ALA A 90 -5.19 -3.84 -21.17
N GLY A 91 -5.91 -3.75 -20.05
CA GLY A 91 -6.75 -4.82 -19.52
C GLY A 91 -6.00 -5.86 -18.67
N ARG A 92 -4.66 -5.75 -18.53
CA ARG A 92 -3.89 -6.62 -17.63
C ARG A 92 -4.08 -6.23 -16.16
N GLY A 93 -3.57 -7.12 -15.30
CA GLY A 93 -3.62 -7.00 -13.86
C GLY A 93 -2.25 -7.07 -13.20
N TYR A 94 -2.21 -6.76 -11.90
CA TYR A 94 -1.06 -7.00 -11.03
C TYR A 94 -1.56 -7.19 -9.59
N ASN A 95 -0.69 -7.72 -8.74
CA ASN A 95 -0.97 -7.94 -7.32
C ASN A 95 -0.12 -7.01 -6.46
N HIS A 96 -0.65 -6.62 -5.30
CA HIS A 96 0.11 -5.94 -4.27
C HIS A 96 -0.25 -6.40 -2.86
N ALA A 97 0.72 -6.35 -1.94
CA ALA A 97 0.53 -6.66 -0.52
C ALA A 97 1.23 -5.63 0.36
N GLY A 98 0.50 -4.97 1.26
CA GLY A 98 1.03 -3.88 2.09
C GLY A 98 0.81 -4.09 3.58
N LEU A 99 1.76 -3.61 4.39
CA LEU A 99 1.62 -3.48 5.84
C LEU A 99 1.24 -2.03 6.19
N TYR A 100 0.12 -1.88 6.89
CA TYR A 100 -0.42 -0.59 7.32
C TYR A 100 -0.41 -0.51 8.85
N VAL A 101 0.13 0.57 9.40
CA VAL A 101 -0.02 0.94 10.82
C VAL A 101 -1.23 1.87 10.92
N HIS A 102 -2.17 1.59 11.81
CA HIS A 102 -3.44 2.33 11.87
C HIS A 102 -3.35 3.52 12.84
N ASP A 103 -4.35 4.40 12.73
CA ASP A 103 -4.51 5.59 13.57
C ASP A 103 -3.25 6.46 13.71
N VAL A 104 -2.52 6.60 12.61
CA VAL A 104 -1.32 7.42 12.56
C VAL A 104 -1.68 8.88 12.34
N VAL A 105 -1.03 9.74 13.11
CA VAL A 105 -1.05 11.20 13.01
C VAL A 105 0.27 11.66 12.41
N CYS A 106 0.21 12.51 11.40
CA CYS A 106 1.36 13.23 10.87
C CYS A 106 1.20 14.73 11.12
N ASP A 107 2.04 15.25 12.02
CA ASP A 107 2.11 16.68 12.32
C ASP A 107 2.89 17.40 11.21
N GLY A 108 2.14 17.95 10.26
CA GLY A 108 2.68 18.86 9.25
C GLY A 108 3.03 20.23 9.84
N LYS A 109 3.49 21.14 9.00
CA LYS A 109 3.80 22.52 9.36
C LYS A 109 2.54 23.33 9.64
N THR A 110 1.52 23.16 8.80
CA THR A 110 0.28 23.95 8.86
C THR A 110 -0.98 23.09 8.86
N GLU A 111 -0.83 21.77 8.88
CA GLU A 111 -1.95 20.83 8.93
C GLU A 111 -1.56 19.60 9.76
N ILE A 112 -2.57 18.88 10.23
CA ILE A 112 -2.43 17.57 10.85
C ILE A 112 -3.13 16.57 9.93
N ALA A 113 -2.37 15.63 9.36
CA ALA A 113 -2.93 14.56 8.55
C ALA A 113 -3.14 13.31 9.41
N ARG A 114 -4.26 12.61 9.20
CA ARG A 114 -4.65 11.43 10.00
C ARG A 114 -5.05 10.29 9.07
N GLY A 115 -4.60 9.09 9.36
CA GLY A 115 -4.90 7.94 8.51
C GLY A 115 -4.16 6.69 8.93
N LYS A 116 -3.90 5.82 7.96
CA LYS A 116 -3.05 4.64 8.14
C LYS A 116 -1.70 4.89 7.47
N TYR A 117 -0.60 4.61 8.14
CA TYR A 117 0.72 4.71 7.55
C TYR A 117 1.06 3.43 6.78
N LEU A 118 1.34 3.54 5.49
CA LEU A 118 1.83 2.43 4.68
C LEU A 118 3.33 2.27 4.92
N SER A 119 3.71 1.23 5.66
CA SER A 119 5.11 0.98 6.06
C SER A 119 5.93 0.38 4.91
N VAL A 120 5.35 -0.60 4.22
CA VAL A 120 5.93 -1.25 3.03
C VAL A 120 4.81 -1.74 2.13
N LEU A 121 5.03 -1.67 0.82
CA LEU A 121 4.12 -2.24 -0.19
C LEU A 121 4.91 -3.12 -1.16
N PHE A 122 4.57 -4.40 -1.21
CA PHE A 122 5.13 -5.32 -2.20
C PHE A 122 4.23 -5.35 -3.43
N GLU A 123 4.82 -5.33 -4.63
CA GLU A 123 4.10 -5.52 -5.89
C GLU A 123 4.86 -6.50 -6.78
N ASN A 124 4.14 -7.22 -7.63
CA ASN A 124 4.73 -8.21 -8.55
C ASN A 124 5.02 -7.66 -9.95
N MET A 125 4.94 -6.33 -10.15
CA MET A 125 5.18 -5.68 -11.43
C MET A 125 5.96 -4.37 -11.24
N PRO A 126 7.00 -4.09 -12.04
CA PRO A 126 7.82 -2.88 -11.87
C PRO A 126 7.10 -1.58 -12.26
N ASP A 127 6.19 -1.62 -13.24
CA ASP A 127 5.45 -0.46 -13.73
C ASP A 127 4.72 0.31 -12.61
N PRO A 128 3.88 -0.33 -11.76
CA PRO A 128 3.24 0.34 -10.64
C PRO A 128 4.24 0.72 -9.52
N ILE A 129 5.36 -0.02 -9.37
CA ILE A 129 6.41 0.28 -8.39
C ILE A 129 7.04 1.62 -8.69
N ILE A 130 7.50 1.79 -9.93
CA ILE A 130 8.18 3.00 -10.40
C ILE A 130 7.23 4.19 -10.28
N SER A 131 6.01 4.09 -10.83
CA SER A 131 5.06 5.19 -10.81
C SER A 131 4.63 5.56 -9.38
N GLY A 132 4.43 4.58 -8.50
CA GLY A 132 4.01 4.82 -7.12
C GLY A 132 5.10 5.43 -6.25
N ARG A 133 6.36 5.02 -6.41
CA ARG A 133 7.48 5.59 -5.67
C ARG A 133 7.77 7.02 -6.11
N GLU A 134 7.90 7.24 -7.41
CA GLU A 134 8.35 8.52 -7.95
C GLU A 134 7.29 9.60 -7.87
N GLU A 135 6.01 9.24 -7.96
CA GLU A 135 4.92 10.23 -8.00
C GLU A 135 4.22 10.36 -6.67
N LEU A 136 4.01 9.24 -5.97
CA LEU A 136 3.19 9.21 -4.75
C LEU A 136 4.03 9.15 -3.48
N GLY A 137 5.26 8.63 -3.52
CA GLY A 137 6.06 8.37 -2.33
C GLY A 137 5.67 7.09 -1.60
N TYR A 138 5.00 6.15 -2.27
CA TYR A 138 4.68 4.85 -1.69
C TYR A 138 5.97 4.02 -1.52
N PRO A 139 6.17 3.32 -0.39
CA PRO A 139 7.37 2.52 -0.12
C PRO A 139 7.31 1.16 -0.84
N LYS A 140 7.26 1.22 -2.17
CA LYS A 140 7.06 0.04 -3.00
C LYS A 140 8.36 -0.74 -3.21
N LEU A 141 8.27 -2.06 -3.13
CA LEU A 141 9.33 -3.02 -3.39
C LEU A 141 8.79 -4.17 -4.25
N PHE A 142 9.67 -4.81 -5.03
CA PHE A 142 9.27 -5.98 -5.79
C PHE A 142 9.23 -7.23 -4.90
N ALA A 143 8.18 -8.04 -5.03
CA ALA A 143 8.12 -9.42 -4.55
C ALA A 143 7.23 -10.27 -5.47
N THR A 144 7.48 -11.57 -5.55
CA THR A 144 6.45 -12.51 -6.03
C THR A 144 5.32 -12.53 -5.02
N LEU A 145 4.08 -12.61 -5.51
CA LEU A 145 2.86 -12.58 -4.71
C LEU A 145 1.97 -13.71 -5.22
N ASP A 146 2.31 -14.92 -4.79
CA ASP A 146 1.74 -16.16 -5.27
C ASP A 146 0.52 -16.49 -4.42
N GLN A 147 -0.66 -16.20 -4.97
CA GLN A 147 -1.94 -16.52 -4.34
C GLN A 147 -2.43 -17.90 -4.77
N GLU A 148 -2.97 -18.68 -3.82
CA GLU A 148 -3.72 -19.90 -4.15
C GLU A 148 -5.17 -19.49 -4.46
N GLU A 149 -5.55 -19.49 -5.74
CA GLU A 149 -6.87 -19.06 -6.26
C GLU A 149 -7.94 -20.14 -6.24
N ASP A 150 -7.84 -21.10 -5.31
CA ASP A 150 -8.90 -22.09 -5.12
C ASP A 150 -10.25 -21.38 -4.89
N ASP A 151 -11.34 -22.04 -5.30
CA ASP A 151 -12.72 -21.56 -5.11
C ASP A 151 -12.98 -21.25 -3.63
N VAL A 152 -12.73 -19.99 -3.25
CA VAL A 152 -12.72 -19.53 -1.85
C VAL A 152 -14.07 -19.77 -1.19
N GLU A 153 -15.16 -19.64 -1.94
CA GLU A 153 -16.50 -19.88 -1.41
C GLU A 153 -16.70 -21.36 -1.08
N ARG A 154 -16.23 -22.26 -1.94
CA ARG A 154 -16.35 -23.70 -1.71
C ARG A 154 -15.38 -24.23 -0.66
N MET A 155 -14.14 -23.75 -0.67
CA MET A 155 -13.06 -24.29 0.17
C MET A 155 -12.91 -23.55 1.50
N GLY A 156 -13.43 -22.34 1.60
CA GLY A 156 -13.27 -21.48 2.77
C GLY A 156 -11.81 -21.18 3.11
N ARG A 157 -10.89 -21.30 2.14
CA ARG A 157 -9.46 -21.15 2.34
C ARG A 157 -8.88 -20.17 1.33
N TRP A 158 -7.93 -19.37 1.78
CA TRP A 158 -7.13 -18.50 0.93
C TRP A 158 -5.70 -18.44 1.47
N ARG A 159 -4.73 -18.38 0.57
CA ARG A 159 -3.32 -18.28 0.92
C ARG A 159 -2.60 -17.33 -0.01
N LEU A 160 -1.66 -16.59 0.56
CA LEU A 160 -0.66 -15.80 -0.14
C LEU A 160 0.74 -16.20 0.32
N ALA A 161 1.64 -16.46 -0.63
CA ALA A 161 3.07 -16.52 -0.39
C ALA A 161 3.76 -15.29 -1.00
N MET A 162 4.68 -14.69 -0.22
CA MET A 162 5.52 -13.57 -0.65
C MET A 162 6.96 -14.04 -0.81
N GLY A 163 7.59 -13.74 -1.94
CA GLY A 163 8.92 -14.25 -2.24
C GLY A 163 9.81 -13.31 -3.06
N TRP A 164 11.08 -13.64 -3.12
CA TRP A 164 12.07 -12.99 -3.99
C TRP A 164 13.14 -14.01 -4.39
N GLY A 165 13.46 -14.08 -5.69
CA GLY A 165 14.49 -15.01 -6.19
C GLY A 165 14.23 -16.48 -5.86
N GLY A 166 12.96 -16.90 -5.73
CA GLY A 166 12.57 -18.25 -5.31
C GLY A 166 12.60 -18.50 -3.80
N ASN A 167 13.02 -17.53 -2.98
CA ASN A 167 12.99 -17.62 -1.53
C ASN A 167 11.70 -17.00 -0.99
N LYS A 168 10.92 -17.80 -0.26
CA LYS A 168 9.69 -17.34 0.42
C LYS A 168 10.05 -16.70 1.75
N PHE A 169 9.64 -15.45 1.96
CA PHE A 169 9.90 -14.71 3.20
C PHE A 169 8.62 -14.27 3.93
N GLY A 170 7.45 -14.47 3.33
CA GLY A 170 6.17 -14.12 3.92
C GLY A 170 5.06 -15.07 3.51
N GLU A 171 4.11 -15.27 4.40
CA GLU A 171 2.94 -16.11 4.17
C GLU A 171 1.74 -15.59 4.95
N ILE A 172 0.57 -15.58 4.30
CA ILE A 172 -0.72 -15.35 4.94
C ILE A 172 -1.60 -16.54 4.61
N VAL A 173 -2.20 -17.15 5.63
CA VAL A 173 -3.17 -18.24 5.48
C VAL A 173 -4.45 -17.84 6.19
N VAL A 174 -5.56 -17.88 5.46
CA VAL A 174 -6.90 -17.68 6.02
C VAL A 174 -7.69 -18.96 5.80
N GLU A 175 -8.34 -19.42 6.86
CA GLU A 175 -9.22 -20.59 6.86
C GLU A 175 -10.61 -20.20 7.38
N GLY A 176 -11.65 -20.95 7.00
CA GLY A 176 -13.02 -20.68 7.40
C GLY A 176 -13.63 -19.40 6.81
N LEU A 177 -13.15 -18.92 5.66
CA LEU A 177 -13.79 -17.83 4.91
C LEU A 177 -15.22 -18.23 4.52
N LYS A 178 -16.19 -17.37 4.83
CA LYS A 178 -17.60 -17.58 4.50
C LYS A 178 -18.16 -16.35 3.82
N LEU A 179 -18.95 -16.58 2.77
CA LEU A 179 -19.68 -15.51 2.10
C LEU A 179 -20.66 -14.85 3.09
N GLU A 180 -20.56 -13.55 3.21
CA GLU A 180 -21.48 -12.73 3.99
C GLU A 180 -22.72 -12.43 3.14
N VAL A 181 -23.85 -13.05 3.52
CA VAL A 181 -25.15 -12.90 2.82
C VAL A 181 -26.01 -11.80 3.45
N ALA A 182 -25.55 -11.21 4.56
CA ALA A 182 -26.22 -10.09 5.20
C ALA A 182 -26.25 -8.86 4.29
N PRO A 183 -27.28 -7.99 4.40
CA PRO A 183 -27.27 -6.72 3.69
C PRO A 183 -25.98 -5.96 4.02
N PRO A 184 -25.35 -5.31 3.02
CA PRO A 184 -24.05 -4.68 3.21
C PRO A 184 -24.13 -3.68 4.38
N GLU A 185 -23.21 -3.80 5.32
CA GLU A 185 -23.03 -2.79 6.35
C GLU A 185 -22.89 -1.41 5.70
N PRO A 186 -23.37 -0.33 6.35
CA PRO A 186 -23.12 1.02 5.87
C PRO A 186 -21.62 1.18 5.59
N ALA A 187 -21.28 1.60 4.37
CA ALA A 187 -19.89 1.79 3.99
C ALA A 187 -19.22 2.75 4.98
N GLN A 188 -18.28 2.24 5.77
CA GLN A 188 -17.49 3.12 6.62
C GLN A 188 -16.58 3.97 5.71
N PRO A 189 -16.47 5.27 5.98
CA PRO A 189 -15.54 6.10 5.23
C PRO A 189 -14.13 5.53 5.39
N GLY A 190 -13.45 5.33 4.27
CA GLY A 190 -12.06 4.89 4.27
C GLY A 190 -11.18 5.85 5.08
N LYS A 191 -10.02 5.36 5.50
CA LYS A 191 -8.98 6.21 6.09
C LYS A 191 -8.01 6.62 5.01
N ASP A 192 -7.52 7.85 5.10
CA ASP A 192 -6.42 8.31 4.27
C ASP A 192 -5.19 7.41 4.47
N VAL A 193 -4.36 7.29 3.44
CA VAL A 193 -3.08 6.58 3.52
C VAL A 193 -1.95 7.59 3.58
N LEU A 194 -1.17 7.51 4.65
CA LEU A 194 0.02 8.33 4.84
C LEU A 194 1.25 7.56 4.34
N CYS A 195 2.10 8.23 3.59
CA CYS A 195 3.38 7.70 3.10
C CYS A 195 4.48 8.74 3.32
N TYR A 196 5.73 8.33 3.06
CA TYR A 196 6.88 9.21 3.17
C TYR A 196 7.77 9.11 1.93
N LYS A 197 7.81 10.19 1.15
CA LYS A 197 8.62 10.27 -0.06
C LYS A 197 10.05 10.62 0.30
N TYR A 198 11.00 9.79 -0.12
CA TYR A 198 12.43 10.04 0.04
C TYR A 198 13.18 9.69 -1.25
N ILE A 199 13.92 10.65 -1.81
CA ILE A 199 14.82 10.48 -2.96
C ILE A 199 16.23 10.90 -2.53
N PRO A 200 17.22 10.00 -2.53
CA PRO A 200 18.57 10.30 -2.07
C PRO A 200 19.29 11.25 -3.03
N ARG A 201 20.14 12.13 -2.49
CA ARG A 201 21.02 12.99 -3.28
C ARG A 201 22.16 12.18 -3.88
N THR A 202 22.36 12.33 -5.18
CA THR A 202 23.44 11.66 -5.90
C THR A 202 24.80 12.06 -5.34
N GLY A 203 25.63 11.06 -5.00
CA GLY A 203 26.99 11.26 -4.48
C GLY A 203 27.09 11.83 -3.06
N ARG A 204 25.97 11.97 -2.32
CA ARG A 204 25.97 12.47 -0.94
C ARG A 204 25.12 11.57 -0.01
N PRO A 205 25.71 10.50 0.55
CA PRO A 205 25.03 9.65 1.52
C PRO A 205 24.42 10.45 2.68
N GLY A 206 23.20 10.09 3.08
CA GLY A 206 22.48 10.73 4.19
C GLY A 206 21.77 12.05 3.85
N VAL A 207 21.94 12.59 2.64
CA VAL A 207 21.26 13.82 2.20
C VAL A 207 20.19 13.47 1.16
N ALA A 208 18.98 13.99 1.32
CA ALA A 208 17.90 13.83 0.34
C ALA A 208 17.87 14.99 -0.68
N ASP A 209 17.46 14.69 -1.91
CA ASP A 209 17.00 15.70 -2.88
C ASP A 209 15.50 15.99 -2.70
N VAL A 210 14.73 14.98 -2.29
CA VAL A 210 13.30 15.11 -2.00
C VAL A 210 12.99 14.33 -0.73
N GLU A 211 12.33 14.98 0.22
CA GLU A 211 11.94 14.36 1.49
C GLU A 211 10.68 15.03 2.07
N TYR A 212 9.54 14.34 2.09
CA TYR A 212 8.31 14.86 2.70
C TYR A 212 7.24 13.78 2.93
N ALA A 213 6.36 14.03 3.89
CA ALA A 213 5.15 13.24 4.10
C ALA A 213 4.13 13.49 2.99
N THR A 214 3.42 12.45 2.58
CA THR A 214 2.36 12.51 1.58
C THR A 214 1.10 11.84 2.10
N VAL A 215 -0.05 12.28 1.59
CA VAL A 215 -1.34 11.69 1.92
C VAL A 215 -2.10 11.35 0.64
N SER A 216 -2.59 10.12 0.61
CA SER A 216 -3.59 9.64 -0.34
C SER A 216 -4.95 9.71 0.34
N PRO A 217 -5.81 10.66 -0.05
CA PRO A 217 -7.15 10.73 0.50
C PRO A 217 -7.90 9.42 0.30
N ALA A 218 -8.72 9.03 1.28
CA ALA A 218 -9.62 7.91 1.12
C ALA A 218 -10.46 8.10 -0.16
N PRO A 219 -10.55 7.08 -1.04
CA PRO A 219 -11.36 7.20 -2.24
C PRO A 219 -12.83 7.38 -1.85
N ALA A 220 -13.57 8.10 -2.70
CA ALA A 220 -15.01 8.25 -2.52
C ALA A 220 -15.67 6.85 -2.58
N PRO A 221 -16.62 6.52 -1.68
CA PRO A 221 -17.18 5.17 -1.58
C PRO A 221 -17.78 4.64 -2.89
N GLU A 222 -18.28 5.52 -3.75
CA GLU A 222 -18.86 5.21 -5.06
C GLU A 222 -17.84 4.70 -6.09
N LEU A 223 -16.55 4.93 -5.88
CA LEU A 223 -15.49 4.48 -6.79
C LEU A 223 -15.24 2.97 -6.72
N PHE A 224 -15.76 2.29 -5.69
CA PHE A 224 -15.66 0.84 -5.58
C PHE A 224 -17.02 0.23 -5.25
N ARG A 225 -17.48 -0.67 -6.12
CA ARG A 225 -18.71 -1.42 -5.97
C ARG A 225 -18.38 -2.83 -5.48
N PRO A 226 -18.54 -3.12 -4.16
CA PRO A 226 -18.38 -4.47 -3.66
C PRO A 226 -19.47 -5.37 -4.24
N GLU A 227 -19.06 -6.52 -4.78
CA GLU A 227 -19.96 -7.54 -5.32
C GLU A 227 -20.09 -8.73 -4.35
N ARG A 228 -18.98 -9.12 -3.70
CA ARG A 228 -18.95 -10.23 -2.72
C ARG A 228 -18.06 -9.86 -1.54
N THR A 229 -18.50 -10.22 -0.34
CA THR A 229 -17.72 -10.05 0.90
C THR A 229 -17.65 -11.38 1.63
N PHE A 230 -16.45 -11.75 2.07
CA PHE A 230 -16.20 -12.93 2.88
C PHE A 230 -15.56 -12.53 4.20
N ARG A 231 -15.89 -13.27 5.26
CA ARG A 231 -15.28 -13.10 6.58
C ARG A 231 -14.76 -14.42 7.11
N ALA A 232 -13.69 -14.34 7.87
CA ALA A 232 -13.14 -15.44 8.66
C ALA A 232 -12.96 -14.96 10.10
N ALA A 233 -12.88 -15.91 11.04
CA ALA A 233 -12.68 -15.58 12.44
C ALA A 233 -11.20 -15.29 12.77
N ASP A 234 -10.28 -15.86 11.98
CA ASP A 234 -8.85 -15.84 12.28
C ASP A 234 -8.01 -15.99 11.00
N ALA A 235 -6.73 -15.66 11.10
CA ALA A 235 -5.74 -15.80 10.04
C ALA A 235 -4.34 -16.03 10.64
N ARG A 236 -3.50 -16.77 9.92
CA ARG A 236 -2.07 -16.87 10.23
C ARG A 236 -1.28 -15.95 9.33
N ILE A 237 -0.46 -15.09 9.92
CA ILE A 237 0.55 -14.28 9.22
C ILE A 237 1.91 -14.74 9.71
N HIS A 238 2.82 -15.02 8.79
CA HIS A 238 4.18 -15.43 9.12
C HIS A 238 5.18 -14.75 8.20
N PHE A 239 6.24 -14.21 8.78
CA PHE A 239 7.39 -13.69 8.05
C PHE A 239 8.66 -14.40 8.51
N GLU A 240 9.57 -14.62 7.58
CA GLU A 240 10.88 -15.22 7.82
C GLU A 240 11.96 -14.21 7.46
N ALA A 241 12.88 -13.94 8.39
CA ALA A 241 13.88 -12.88 8.23
C ALA A 241 14.75 -13.07 6.98
N LEU A 242 15.18 -14.32 6.75
CA LEU A 242 16.17 -14.74 5.75
C LEU A 242 17.48 -13.92 5.76
N GLY A 243 18.53 -14.47 5.13
CA GLY A 243 19.85 -13.84 5.07
C GLY A 243 20.09 -13.03 3.80
N PHE A 244 21.22 -12.31 3.76
CA PHE A 244 21.71 -11.60 2.56
C PHE A 244 21.77 -12.50 1.32
N GLU A 245 22.20 -13.75 1.47
CA GLU A 245 22.30 -14.72 0.36
C GLU A 245 20.95 -15.04 -0.30
N GLN A 246 19.86 -14.98 0.47
CA GLN A 246 18.51 -15.28 -0.02
C GLN A 246 17.76 -14.02 -0.43
N LEU A 247 17.97 -12.92 0.29
CA LEU A 247 17.29 -11.63 0.12
C LEU A 247 18.28 -10.45 0.12
N PRO A 248 19.17 -10.32 -0.87
CA PRO A 248 20.23 -9.31 -0.87
C PRO A 248 19.71 -7.87 -0.74
N THR A 249 18.53 -7.57 -1.31
CA THR A 249 17.91 -6.25 -1.24
C THR A 249 16.72 -6.16 -0.28
N LEU A 250 16.32 -7.27 0.36
CA LEU A 250 15.10 -7.35 1.18
C LEU A 250 15.32 -7.92 2.59
N HIS A 251 16.48 -8.51 2.92
CA HIS A 251 16.74 -9.15 4.22
C HIS A 251 16.47 -8.22 5.41
N HIS A 252 16.81 -6.94 5.29
CA HIS A 252 16.54 -5.96 6.33
C HIS A 252 15.04 -5.68 6.51
N VAL A 253 14.24 -5.74 5.44
CA VAL A 253 12.77 -5.58 5.51
C VAL A 253 12.16 -6.84 6.11
N ALA A 254 12.52 -8.01 5.58
CA ALA A 254 12.01 -9.30 6.03
C ALA A 254 12.35 -9.56 7.51
N ALA A 255 13.56 -9.23 7.96
CA ALA A 255 13.94 -9.31 9.37
C ALA A 255 13.04 -8.46 10.27
N ARG A 256 12.77 -7.20 9.88
CA ARG A 256 11.91 -6.31 10.67
C ARG A 256 10.45 -6.75 10.67
N LEU A 257 9.97 -7.36 9.58
CA LEU A 257 8.63 -7.96 9.53
C LEU A 257 8.54 -9.22 10.40
N ALA A 258 9.59 -10.04 10.46
CA ALA A 258 9.66 -11.24 11.29
C ALA A 258 9.75 -10.96 12.79
N GLU A 259 10.17 -9.75 13.18
CA GLU A 259 10.17 -9.28 14.58
C GLU A 259 8.77 -8.90 15.10
N LEU A 260 7.79 -8.71 14.20
CA LEU A 260 6.45 -8.27 14.59
C LEU A 260 5.72 -9.36 15.39
N ASP A 261 5.37 -9.02 16.62
CA ASP A 261 4.54 -9.87 17.48
C ASP A 261 3.06 -9.59 17.19
N ILE A 262 2.37 -10.60 16.66
CA ILE A 262 0.95 -10.53 16.33
C ILE A 262 0.17 -11.04 17.52
N ALA A 263 -0.25 -10.12 18.39
CA ALA A 263 -0.88 -10.45 19.66
C ALA A 263 -2.29 -11.04 19.48
N GLU A 264 -3.08 -10.47 18.57
CA GLU A 264 -4.40 -10.99 18.21
C GLU A 264 -4.84 -10.55 16.81
N ILE A 265 -5.63 -11.39 16.15
CA ILE A 265 -6.36 -11.04 14.94
C ILE A 265 -7.69 -10.38 15.31
N VAL A 266 -7.94 -9.19 14.76
CA VAL A 266 -9.12 -8.35 15.04
C VAL A 266 -10.21 -8.55 14.00
N ASP A 267 -9.85 -8.56 12.71
CA ASP A 267 -10.79 -8.76 11.61
C ASP A 267 -10.10 -9.45 10.44
N VAL A 268 -10.84 -10.31 9.74
CA VAL A 268 -10.41 -10.90 8.48
C VAL A 268 -11.52 -10.74 7.47
N LYS A 269 -11.24 -9.91 6.46
CA LYS A 269 -12.23 -9.54 5.45
C LYS A 269 -11.64 -9.67 4.06
N MET A 270 -12.35 -10.39 3.20
CA MET A 270 -12.06 -10.44 1.77
C MET A 270 -13.22 -9.82 1.00
N VAL A 271 -12.92 -8.89 0.10
CA VAL A 271 -13.91 -8.19 -0.72
C VAL A 271 -13.53 -8.33 -2.18
N GLU A 272 -14.50 -8.72 -3.00
CA GLU A 272 -14.42 -8.78 -4.45
C GLU A 272 -15.40 -7.77 -5.03
N GLY A 273 -15.01 -7.06 -6.09
CA GLY A 273 -15.87 -6.08 -6.72
C GLY A 273 -15.19 -5.36 -7.88
N LYS A 274 -15.76 -4.22 -8.25
CA LYS A 274 -15.28 -3.42 -9.38
C LYS A 274 -15.08 -1.96 -9.02
N GLY A 275 -14.11 -1.33 -9.66
CA GLY A 275 -13.80 0.08 -9.47
C GLY A 275 -12.50 0.27 -8.68
N ALA A 276 -11.68 1.23 -9.11
CA ALA A 276 -10.46 1.60 -8.40
C ALA A 276 -10.15 3.09 -8.63
N PRO A 277 -9.50 3.78 -7.67
CA PRO A 277 -9.05 5.14 -7.89
C PRO A 277 -7.80 5.18 -8.79
N ASP A 278 -7.61 6.30 -9.47
CA ASP A 278 -6.39 6.61 -10.24
C ASP A 278 -5.27 7.23 -9.40
N TYR A 279 -5.56 7.55 -8.12
CA TYR A 279 -4.68 8.23 -7.17
C TYR A 279 -4.24 9.65 -7.57
N GLN A 280 -4.97 10.35 -8.44
CA GLN A 280 -4.67 11.75 -8.79
C GLN A 280 -4.79 12.72 -7.61
N ALA A 281 -5.60 12.39 -6.60
CA ALA A 281 -5.78 13.20 -5.39
C ALA A 281 -4.56 13.17 -4.43
N GLN A 282 -3.50 12.44 -4.77
CA GLN A 282 -2.28 12.39 -3.99
C GLN A 282 -1.67 13.78 -3.79
N ARG A 283 -1.29 14.09 -2.55
CA ARG A 283 -0.64 15.37 -2.24
C ARG A 283 0.43 15.23 -1.17
N ALA A 284 1.31 16.22 -1.09
CA ALA A 284 2.14 16.41 0.09
C ALA A 284 1.26 16.81 1.29
N VAL A 285 1.62 16.33 2.47
CA VAL A 285 1.25 17.01 3.72
C VAL A 285 2.06 18.31 3.74
N ALA A 286 1.48 19.44 4.14
CA ALA A 286 2.16 20.73 4.18
C ALA A 286 3.41 20.63 5.07
N THR A 287 4.59 20.39 4.50
CA THR A 287 5.81 20.11 5.25
C THR A 287 6.59 21.37 5.57
N TRP A 288 7.48 21.24 6.55
CA TRP A 288 8.55 22.18 6.82
C TRP A 288 9.58 22.16 5.69
N GLY A 289 9.29 22.84 4.58
CA GLY A 289 10.30 23.23 3.59
C GLY A 289 10.10 22.70 2.17
N TYR A 290 9.37 23.47 1.36
CA TYR A 290 9.99 24.05 0.16
C TYR A 290 10.05 25.56 0.37
N GLY A 291 11.00 25.99 1.21
CA GLY A 291 11.45 27.37 1.19
C GLY A 291 12.28 27.56 -0.06
N GLY A 292 11.64 27.90 -1.17
CA GLY A 292 12.35 28.54 -2.27
C GLY A 292 12.97 29.82 -1.72
N SER A 293 14.27 29.80 -1.48
CA SER A 293 15.04 31.03 -1.58
C SER A 293 14.88 31.56 -3.00
N ASN A 294 14.51 32.83 -3.11
CA ASN A 294 14.45 33.64 -4.32
C ASN A 294 15.49 33.26 -5.39
#